data_AF-A0A2T3JQH4-F1
#
_entry.id   AF-A0A2T3JQH4-F1
#
_cell.length_a   1.000
_cell.length_b   1.000
_cell.length_c   1.000
_cell.angle_alpha   90.00
_cell.angle_beta   90.00
_cell.angle_gamma   90.00
#
_symmetry.space_group_name_H-M   'P 1'
#
loop_
_entity.id
_entity.type
_entity.pdbx_description
1 polymer ?
#
loop_
_entity_poly.entity_id
_entity_poly.type
_entity_poly.pdbx_seq_one_letter_code
_entity_poly.pdbx_strand_id
1 'polypeptide(L)'
;MFQDVFSFVFKVIFWFVVAGLVYSQFSHSREYKKSQERKRLLQEKRNKSKIKVNYSEYSKSNSRYCVYQISSSGLTYYGVTSNFDARMMSHLLNMKNETHDNYLLQKEYDAGNISKDSFSIYKDDLASPEAYNLEFELRPRPNMGWNLLAGGKH
;
A
#
# COMPACT_ATOMS: atom_id res chain seq x y z
N MET A 1 -5.93 62.26 27.53
CA MET A 1 -5.44 61.14 28.35
C MET A 1 -6.31 59.88 28.22
N PHE A 2 -7.60 59.88 28.61
CA PHE A 2 -8.46 58.68 28.45
C PHE A 2 -8.74 58.28 26.98
N GLN A 3 -8.91 59.26 26.07
CA GLN A 3 -9.09 58.99 24.64
C GLN A 3 -7.83 58.40 23.97
N ASP A 4 -6.64 58.80 24.41
CA ASP A 4 -5.36 58.35 23.83
C ASP A 4 -5.06 56.89 24.20
N VAL A 5 -5.37 56.50 25.45
CA VAL A 5 -5.23 55.11 25.92
C VAL A 5 -6.21 54.18 25.20
N PHE A 6 -7.45 54.62 25.00
CA PHE A 6 -8.46 53.82 24.29
C PHE A 6 -8.10 53.61 22.81
N SER A 7 -7.61 54.66 22.15
CA SER A 7 -7.10 54.60 20.76
C SER A 7 -5.90 53.65 20.63
N PHE A 8 -4.98 53.67 21.60
CA PHE A 8 -3.84 52.76 21.62
C PHE A 8 -4.25 51.29 21.78
N VAL A 9 -5.13 50.99 22.74
CA VAL A 9 -5.63 49.62 22.98
C VAL A 9 -6.40 49.10 21.76
N PHE A 10 -7.23 49.94 21.13
CA PHE A 10 -7.97 49.55 19.94
C PHE A 10 -7.05 49.22 18.76
N LYS A 11 -5.98 50.00 18.54
CA LYS A 11 -4.97 49.70 17.51
C LYS A 11 -4.27 48.37 17.76
N VAL A 12 -3.90 48.09 19.00
CA VAL A 12 -3.25 46.81 19.37
C VAL A 12 -4.17 45.63 19.08
N ILE A 13 -5.44 45.69 19.53
CA ILE A 13 -6.44 44.64 19.27
C ILE A 13 -6.68 44.47 17.77
N PHE A 14 -6.81 45.56 17.02
CA PHE A 14 -6.99 45.52 15.57
C PHE A 14 -5.83 44.82 14.86
N TRP A 15 -4.58 45.11 15.24
CA TRP A 15 -3.41 44.42 14.69
C TRP A 15 -3.38 42.93 15.03
N PHE A 16 -3.81 42.52 16.22
CA PHE A 16 -3.93 41.09 16.57
C PHE A 16 -4.98 40.38 15.72
N VAL A 17 -6.13 41.02 15.45
CA VAL A 17 -7.18 40.47 14.57
C VAL A 17 -6.66 40.33 13.13
N VAL A 18 -6.00 41.36 12.60
CA VAL A 18 -5.40 41.32 11.26
C VAL A 18 -4.32 40.24 11.16
N ALA A 19 -3.44 40.13 12.16
CA ALA A 19 -2.41 39.09 12.21
C ALA A 19 -3.02 37.68 12.26
N GLY A 20 -4.10 37.49 13.04
CA GLY A 20 -4.84 36.23 13.11
C GLY A 20 -5.49 35.84 11.78
N LEU A 21 -6.10 36.79 11.07
CA LEU A 21 -6.68 36.56 9.74
C LEU A 21 -5.62 36.20 8.70
N VAL A 22 -4.49 36.93 8.68
CA VAL A 22 -3.36 36.64 7.78
C VAL A 22 -2.78 35.25 8.08
N TYR A 23 -2.58 34.90 9.37
CA TYR A 23 -2.09 33.58 9.77
C TYR A 23 -3.05 32.45 9.35
N SER A 24 -4.36 32.65 9.50
CA SER A 24 -5.38 31.68 9.07
C SER A 24 -5.35 31.46 7.55
N GLN A 25 -5.16 32.52 6.75
CA GLN A 25 -5.06 32.38 5.29
C GLN A 25 -3.77 31.66 4.87
N PHE A 26 -2.64 31.96 5.51
CA PHE A 26 -1.36 31.30 5.23
C PHE A 26 -1.36 29.81 5.61
N SER A 27 -1.92 29.45 6.77
CA SER A 27 -2.04 28.05 7.20
C SER A 27 -2.93 27.24 6.27
N HIS A 28 -4.11 27.78 5.91
CA HIS A 28 -5.02 27.13 4.96
C HIS A 28 -4.38 26.93 3.57
N SER A 29 -3.63 27.93 3.08
CA SER A 29 -2.86 27.82 1.83
C SER A 29 -1.80 26.71 1.88
N ARG A 30 -1.10 26.55 3.00
CA ARG A 30 -0.11 25.47 3.20
C ARG A 30 -0.77 24.09 3.20
N GLU A 31 -1.88 23.92 3.91
CA GLU A 31 -2.61 22.65 3.93
C GLU A 31 -3.17 22.29 2.55
N TYR A 32 -3.71 23.27 1.83
CA TYR A 32 -4.18 23.08 0.46
C TYR A 32 -3.06 22.62 -0.48
N LYS A 33 -1.88 23.27 -0.42
CA LYS A 33 -0.71 22.85 -1.21
C LYS A 33 -0.28 21.43 -0.89
N LYS A 34 -0.19 21.06 0.39
CA LYS A 34 0.14 19.67 0.80
C LYS A 34 -0.89 18.66 0.29
N SER A 35 -2.18 19.00 0.33
CA SER A 35 -3.26 18.16 -0.19
C SER A 35 -3.15 17.94 -1.70
N GLN A 36 -2.88 19.01 -2.46
CA GLN A 36 -2.67 18.94 -3.92
C GLN A 36 -1.44 18.11 -4.28
N GLU A 37 -0.33 18.32 -3.57
CA GLU A 37 0.89 17.53 -3.76
C GLU A 37 0.65 16.03 -3.48
N ARG A 38 -0.06 15.71 -2.39
CA ARG A 38 -0.44 14.32 -2.09
C ARG A 38 -1.30 13.70 -3.18
N LYS A 39 -2.27 14.45 -3.72
CA LYS A 39 -3.09 13.99 -4.86
C LYS A 39 -2.23 13.74 -6.10
N ARG A 40 -1.29 14.64 -6.41
CA ARG A 40 -0.36 14.49 -7.55
C ARG A 40 0.50 13.24 -7.40
N LEU A 41 1.11 13.03 -6.24
CA LEU A 41 1.94 11.85 -5.96
C LEU A 41 1.15 10.55 -6.04
N LEU A 42 -0.10 10.53 -5.53
CA LEU A 42 -0.98 9.37 -5.67
C LEU A 42 -1.34 9.09 -7.13
N GLN A 43 -1.54 10.13 -7.93
CA GLN A 43 -1.84 10.00 -9.35
C GLN A 43 -0.62 9.54 -10.16
N GLU A 44 0.57 10.06 -9.86
CA GLU A 44 1.84 9.59 -10.42
C GLU A 44 2.06 8.10 -10.11
N LYS A 45 1.84 7.67 -8.85
CA LYS A 45 1.93 6.26 -8.47
C LYS A 45 0.93 5.38 -9.22
N ARG A 46 -0.32 5.84 -9.38
CA ARG A 46 -1.35 5.12 -10.15
C ARG A 46 -1.02 5.00 -11.64
N ASN A 47 -0.32 5.99 -12.19
CA ASN A 47 0.04 6.03 -13.60
C ASN A 47 1.32 5.23 -13.92
N LYS A 48 2.09 4.79 -12.92
CA LYS A 48 3.24 3.90 -13.15
C LYS A 48 2.74 2.60 -13.78
N SER A 49 3.29 2.26 -14.95
CA SER A 49 2.96 1.01 -15.63
C SER A 49 3.44 -0.18 -14.80
N LYS A 50 2.55 -1.16 -14.61
CA LYS A 50 2.92 -2.42 -13.96
C LYS A 50 3.89 -3.18 -14.84
N ILE A 51 4.87 -3.81 -14.21
CA ILE A 51 5.82 -4.65 -14.92
C ILE A 51 5.20 -6.03 -15.08
N LYS A 52 5.00 -6.42 -16.34
CA LYS A 52 4.50 -7.74 -16.69
C LYS A 52 5.69 -8.69 -16.76
N VAL A 53 5.69 -9.70 -15.90
CA VAL A 53 6.64 -10.81 -15.97
C VAL A 53 6.11 -11.81 -16.99
N ASN A 54 6.97 -12.27 -17.90
CA ASN A 54 6.63 -13.33 -18.83
C ASN A 54 6.76 -14.70 -18.12
N TYR A 55 5.64 -15.37 -17.87
CA TYR A 55 5.62 -16.63 -17.11
C TYR A 55 6.29 -17.80 -17.84
N SER A 56 6.44 -17.73 -19.17
CA SER A 56 7.07 -18.80 -19.95
C SER A 56 8.60 -18.82 -19.81
N GLU A 57 9.20 -17.73 -19.34
CA GLU A 57 10.65 -17.60 -19.19
C GLU A 57 11.18 -18.21 -17.87
N TYR A 58 10.28 -18.64 -16.98
CA TYR A 58 10.63 -19.15 -15.66
C TYR A 58 10.29 -20.65 -15.57
N SER A 59 11.28 -21.45 -15.15
CA SER A 59 11.04 -22.83 -14.75
C SER A 59 10.02 -22.89 -13.61
N LYS A 60 9.19 -23.94 -13.58
CA LYS A 60 8.23 -24.15 -12.51
C LYS A 60 8.86 -25.02 -11.42
N SER A 61 9.00 -24.48 -10.22
CA SER A 61 9.29 -25.28 -9.01
C SER A 61 8.11 -26.14 -8.55
N ASN A 62 6.89 -25.83 -8.99
CA ASN A 62 5.68 -26.59 -8.66
C ASN A 62 5.16 -27.40 -9.87
N SER A 63 4.56 -28.57 -9.62
CA SER A 63 4.03 -29.46 -10.68
C SER A 63 2.76 -28.93 -11.36
N ARG A 64 1.78 -28.46 -10.59
CA ARG A 64 0.45 -28.02 -11.05
C ARG A 64 0.10 -26.61 -10.55
N TYR A 65 -0.96 -26.45 -9.75
CA TYR A 65 -1.19 -25.24 -8.97
C TYR A 65 -0.61 -25.43 -7.58
N CYS A 66 -0.18 -24.32 -6.97
CA CYS A 66 0.19 -24.28 -5.57
C CYS A 66 -0.51 -23.12 -4.86
N VAL A 67 -0.71 -23.29 -3.56
CA VAL A 67 -0.92 -22.20 -2.62
C VAL A 67 0.47 -21.84 -2.07
N TYR A 68 0.85 -20.59 -2.23
CA TYR A 68 2.08 -20.05 -1.66
C TYR A 68 1.78 -19.06 -0.56
N GLN A 69 2.79 -18.78 0.24
CA GLN A 69 2.73 -17.79 1.30
C GLN A 69 3.90 -16.80 1.23
N ILE A 70 3.64 -15.57 1.65
CA ILE A 70 4.66 -14.59 2.00
C ILE A 70 4.51 -14.34 3.49
N SER A 71 5.53 -14.70 4.27
CA SER A 71 5.46 -14.66 5.74
C SER A 71 6.64 -13.90 6.32
N SER A 72 6.35 -12.94 7.19
CA SER A 72 7.33 -12.26 8.05
C SER A 72 6.65 -11.75 9.31
N SER A 73 7.37 -11.76 10.43
CA SER A 73 6.91 -11.14 11.69
C SER A 73 5.53 -11.60 12.17
N GLY A 74 5.16 -12.87 11.94
CA GLY A 74 3.90 -13.47 12.40
C GLY A 74 2.66 -13.14 11.57
N LEU A 75 2.80 -12.36 10.49
CA LEU A 75 1.73 -12.13 9.51
C LEU A 75 2.02 -12.90 8.22
N THR A 76 0.95 -13.21 7.49
CA THR A 76 1.05 -14.02 6.28
C THR A 76 0.13 -13.50 5.18
N TYR A 77 0.63 -13.52 3.95
CA TYR A 77 -0.16 -13.41 2.73
C TYR A 77 -0.27 -14.79 2.10
N TYR A 78 -1.46 -15.19 1.67
CA TYR A 78 -1.67 -16.39 0.86
C TYR A 78 -2.09 -16.03 -0.56
N GLY A 79 -1.57 -16.78 -1.54
CA GLY A 79 -1.93 -16.64 -2.94
C GLY A 79 -1.92 -17.98 -3.68
N VAL A 80 -2.62 -18.02 -4.81
CA VAL A 80 -2.61 -19.16 -5.75
C VAL A 80 -1.84 -18.83 -7.02
N THR A 81 -1.06 -19.79 -7.52
CA THR A 81 -0.37 -19.68 -8.82
C THR A 81 -0.10 -21.06 -9.42
N SER A 82 0.05 -21.12 -10.75
CA SER A 82 0.53 -22.30 -11.48
C SER A 82 2.04 -22.26 -11.78
N ASN A 83 2.70 -21.16 -11.46
CA ASN A 83 4.15 -21.00 -11.56
C ASN A 83 4.61 -20.12 -10.38
N PHE A 84 5.17 -20.75 -9.36
CA PHE A 84 5.59 -20.08 -8.13
C PHE A 84 6.73 -19.09 -8.39
N ASP A 85 7.76 -19.50 -9.13
CA ASP A 85 8.94 -18.67 -9.36
C ASP A 85 8.60 -17.40 -10.15
N ALA A 86 7.80 -17.54 -11.22
CA ALA A 86 7.32 -16.38 -11.98
C ALA A 86 6.46 -15.44 -11.11
N ARG A 87 5.62 -15.99 -10.23
CA ARG A 87 4.76 -15.20 -9.34
C ARG A 87 5.57 -14.47 -8.27
N MET A 88 6.51 -15.15 -7.61
CA MET A 88 7.43 -14.55 -6.65
C MET A 88 8.20 -13.39 -7.29
N MET A 89 8.78 -13.61 -8.48
CA MET A 89 9.49 -12.56 -9.21
C MET A 89 8.58 -11.40 -9.61
N SER A 90 7.33 -11.69 -10.00
CA SER A 90 6.33 -10.65 -10.28
C SER A 90 6.01 -9.80 -9.04
N HIS A 91 5.88 -10.41 -7.85
CA HIS A 91 5.70 -9.67 -6.60
C HIS A 91 6.90 -8.77 -6.31
N LEU A 92 8.11 -9.35 -6.26
CA LEU A 92 9.34 -8.63 -5.95
C LEU A 92 9.59 -7.47 -6.92
N LEU A 93 9.38 -7.69 -8.22
CA LEU A 93 9.60 -6.68 -9.24
C LEU A 93 8.58 -5.53 -9.14
N ASN A 94 7.30 -5.83 -8.91
CA ASN A 94 6.30 -4.78 -8.71
C ASN A 94 6.51 -4.02 -7.39
N MET A 95 6.91 -4.69 -6.31
CA MET A 95 7.24 -4.03 -5.04
C MET A 95 8.47 -3.12 -5.18
N LYS A 96 9.53 -3.60 -5.83
CA LYS A 96 10.74 -2.82 -6.13
C LYS A 96 10.46 -1.55 -6.94
N ASN A 97 9.42 -1.56 -7.79
CA ASN A 97 9.05 -0.42 -8.63
C ASN A 97 7.88 0.42 -8.06
N GLU A 98 7.41 0.08 -6.84
CA GLU A 98 6.27 0.71 -6.18
C GLU A 98 4.95 0.61 -6.97
N THR A 99 4.77 -0.47 -7.72
CA THR A 99 3.60 -0.72 -8.58
C THR A 99 2.74 -1.90 -8.11
N HIS A 100 3.01 -2.40 -6.91
CA HIS A 100 2.30 -3.53 -6.34
C HIS A 100 0.86 -3.15 -5.93
N ASP A 101 -0.13 -3.97 -6.30
CA ASP A 101 -1.56 -3.69 -6.03
C ASP A 101 -1.91 -3.76 -4.55
N ASN A 102 -1.26 -4.67 -3.83
CA ASN A 102 -1.46 -4.82 -2.41
C ASN A 102 -0.57 -3.83 -1.66
N TYR A 103 -1.16 -2.73 -1.18
CA TYR A 103 -0.46 -1.69 -0.45
C TYR A 103 0.12 -2.16 0.89
N LEU A 104 -0.44 -3.22 1.51
CA LEU A 104 0.12 -3.81 2.72
C LEU A 104 1.45 -4.51 2.43
N LEU A 105 1.49 -5.34 1.37
CA LEU A 105 2.74 -5.97 0.93
C LEU A 105 3.79 -4.93 0.52
N GLN A 106 3.39 -3.88 -0.21
CA GLN A 106 4.29 -2.78 -0.55
C GLN A 106 4.89 -2.14 0.70
N LYS A 107 4.06 -1.80 1.69
CA LYS A 107 4.50 -1.18 2.93
C LYS A 107 5.50 -2.05 3.70
N GLU A 108 5.25 -3.35 3.78
CA GLU A 108 6.14 -4.29 4.49
C GLU A 108 7.46 -4.53 3.73
N TYR A 109 7.42 -4.51 2.41
CA TYR A 109 8.63 -4.52 1.59
C TYR A 109 9.46 -3.24 1.78
N ASP A 110 8.81 -2.07 1.76
CA ASP A 110 9.46 -0.77 1.98
C ASP A 110 10.08 -0.68 3.40
N ALA A 111 9.50 -1.38 4.38
CA ALA A 111 10.01 -1.49 5.75
C ALA A 111 11.16 -2.50 5.90
N GLY A 112 11.50 -3.27 4.85
CA GLY A 112 12.54 -4.29 4.88
C GLY A 112 12.11 -5.64 5.48
N ASN A 113 10.82 -5.84 5.73
CA ASN A 113 10.29 -7.07 6.34
C ASN A 113 10.06 -8.20 5.33
N ILE A 114 9.99 -7.87 4.03
CA ILE A 114 9.81 -8.84 2.95
C ILE A 114 11.07 -8.90 2.11
N SER A 115 11.63 -10.10 1.99
CA SER A 115 12.71 -10.43 1.07
C SER A 115 12.32 -11.64 0.22
N LYS A 116 13.22 -12.10 -0.65
CA LYS A 116 13.00 -13.34 -1.41
C LYS A 116 12.75 -14.54 -0.50
N ASP A 117 13.41 -14.60 0.65
CA ASP A 117 13.31 -15.72 1.59
C ASP A 117 11.98 -15.73 2.37
N SER A 118 11.23 -14.64 2.31
CA SER A 118 9.86 -14.58 2.87
C SER A 118 8.85 -15.39 2.06
N PHE A 119 9.19 -15.81 0.83
CA PHE A 119 8.31 -16.55 -0.06
C PHE A 119 8.52 -18.07 0.10
N SER A 120 7.43 -18.81 0.27
CA SER A 120 7.47 -20.27 0.32
C SER A 120 6.20 -20.88 -0.26
N ILE A 121 6.30 -22.12 -0.75
CA ILE A 121 5.13 -22.92 -1.12
C ILE A 121 4.51 -23.48 0.16
N TYR A 122 3.22 -23.20 0.38
CA TYR A 122 2.46 -23.78 1.49
C TYR A 122 1.97 -25.19 1.14
N LYS A 123 1.44 -25.37 -0.07
CA LYS A 123 1.03 -26.67 -0.62
C LYS A 123 1.08 -26.65 -2.14
N ASP A 124 1.57 -27.72 -2.76
CA ASP A 124 1.68 -27.90 -4.21
C ASP A 124 0.89 -29.14 -4.72
N ASP A 125 1.08 -29.42 -6.00
CA ASP A 125 0.42 -30.50 -6.77
C ASP A 125 -1.11 -30.48 -6.74
N LEU A 126 -1.70 -29.28 -6.61
CA LEU A 126 -3.15 -29.13 -6.53
C LEU A 126 -3.77 -28.98 -7.92
N ALA A 127 -4.99 -29.50 -8.06
CA ALA A 127 -5.88 -29.05 -9.12
C ALA A 127 -6.27 -27.57 -8.88
N SER A 128 -6.62 -26.84 -9.94
CA SER A 128 -6.99 -25.43 -9.81
C SER A 128 -8.13 -25.19 -8.79
N PRO A 129 -9.26 -25.94 -8.83
CA PRO A 129 -10.33 -25.77 -7.83
C PRO A 129 -9.87 -26.04 -6.40
N GLU A 130 -9.03 -27.05 -6.19
CA GLU A 130 -8.50 -27.42 -4.87
C GLU A 130 -7.61 -26.32 -4.30
N ALA A 131 -6.76 -25.71 -5.12
CA ALA A 131 -5.89 -24.62 -4.70
C ALA A 131 -6.70 -23.39 -4.25
N TYR A 132 -7.74 -23.02 -5.01
CA TYR A 132 -8.61 -21.89 -4.64
C TYR A 132 -9.48 -22.19 -3.41
N ASN A 133 -9.98 -23.42 -3.25
CA ASN A 133 -10.71 -23.82 -2.06
C ASN A 133 -9.82 -23.77 -0.81
N LEU A 134 -8.60 -24.32 -0.89
CA LEU A 134 -7.63 -24.25 0.20
C LEU A 134 -7.25 -22.80 0.54
N GLU A 135 -7.05 -21.96 -0.47
CA GLU A 135 -6.80 -20.54 -0.24
C GLU A 135 -7.98 -19.85 0.47
N PHE A 136 -9.23 -20.18 0.10
CA PHE A 136 -10.41 -19.68 0.80
C PHE A 136 -10.47 -20.15 2.26
N GLU A 137 -10.14 -21.41 2.54
CA GLU A 137 -10.08 -21.95 3.91
C GLU A 137 -9.03 -21.23 4.77
N LEU A 138 -7.88 -20.89 4.19
CA LEU A 138 -6.80 -20.16 4.87
C LEU A 138 -7.13 -18.69 5.11
N ARG A 139 -7.88 -18.06 4.20
CA ARG A 139 -8.28 -16.64 4.29
C ARG A 139 -9.75 -16.41 3.92
N PRO A 140 -10.71 -16.90 4.71
CA PRO A 140 -12.14 -16.87 4.36
C PRO A 140 -12.77 -15.48 4.43
N ARG A 141 -12.07 -14.49 4.99
CA ARG A 141 -12.57 -13.12 5.19
C ARG A 141 -11.57 -12.09 4.64
N PRO A 142 -12.03 -10.88 4.27
CA PRO A 142 -11.14 -9.77 3.95
C PRO A 142 -10.23 -9.40 5.14
N ASN A 143 -9.10 -8.75 4.85
CA ASN A 143 -8.15 -8.23 5.83
C ASN A 143 -7.57 -9.29 6.78
N MET A 144 -7.33 -10.51 6.27
CA MET A 144 -6.60 -11.55 7.01
C MET A 144 -5.11 -11.50 6.67
N GLY A 145 -4.27 -11.30 7.68
CA GLY A 145 -2.84 -11.10 7.49
C GLY A 145 -2.58 -9.90 6.58
N TRP A 146 -1.87 -10.12 5.47
CA TRP A 146 -1.65 -9.08 4.45
C TRP A 146 -2.62 -9.16 3.26
N ASN A 147 -3.59 -10.08 3.25
CA ASN A 147 -4.58 -10.17 2.17
C ASN A 147 -5.69 -9.12 2.35
N LEU A 148 -5.93 -8.31 1.31
CA LEU A 148 -7.00 -7.30 1.32
C LEU A 148 -8.41 -7.90 1.11
N LEU A 149 -8.50 -9.02 0.39
CA LEU A 149 -9.76 -9.69 0.03
C LEU A 149 -9.78 -11.13 0.56
N ALA A 150 -10.97 -11.72 0.59
CA ALA A 150 -11.15 -13.15 0.90
C ALA A 150 -10.56 -14.05 -0.19
N GLY A 151 -10.23 -15.30 0.15
CA GLY A 151 -9.67 -16.31 -0.75
C GLY A 151 -10.62 -16.83 -1.80
N GLY A 152 -10.10 -17.72 -2.66
CA GLY A 152 -10.89 -18.38 -3.68
C GLY A 152 -10.92 -17.63 -5.02
N LYS A 153 -11.73 -18.17 -5.93
CA LYS A 153 -11.90 -17.65 -7.28
C LYS A 153 -13.02 -16.60 -7.27
N HIS A 154 -12.67 -15.34 -7.46
CA HIS A 154 -13.59 -14.22 -7.67
C HIS A 154 -13.84 -13.98 -9.15
#